data_AF-A0A5C4VKT9-F1
#
_entry.id   AF-A0A5C4VKT9-F1
#
_cell.length_a   1.000
_cell.length_b   1.000
_cell.length_c   1.000
_cell.angle_alpha   90.00
_cell.angle_beta   90.00
_cell.angle_gamma   90.00
#
_symmetry.space_group_name_H-M   'P 1'
#
loop_
_entity.id
_entity.type
_entity.pdbx_description
1 polymer ?
#
loop_
_entity_poly.entity_id
_entity_poly.type
_entity_poly.pdbx_seq_one_letter_code
_entity_poly.pdbx_strand_id
1 'polypeptide(L)'
;MDLDFVCSHAERPATAVTRRDVALALLAVPSGVALVALPDLRREMMAAGNPLTRPFWESAKATLSSIESGAATVGDVQRWVESTGTEPVLMTPGYFVWPEEDERGPVAQEMFARLVAHLEERVAAGEIDPDRLAAGDQEARGAYEDLQERWLGTPLPDGRVPGFAVSDEQDEELFAAWDEEEAFALSELRRIVADLPRPPELPEGDLAAAAARLRGLLALPGYPSSVLRACAGFDDAPMPDDDAELWLAVAAGVAGPISDLSEGDDVLAEFADLDGELSLEDATLANLCAIQHADWLAGVAALTRLGPGVLASPERIARLIAESEDIDVDEQDGDDLVATEALFASVVSLWAYLGIVDEDEVLTPLGWWGLPRALERAWSPAAE
;
A
#
# COMPACT_ATOMS: atom_id res chain seq x y z
N MET A 1 -27.01 5.75 -29.82
CA MET A 1 -27.30 5.06 -28.55
C MET A 1 -28.81 5.06 -28.41
N ASP A 2 -29.38 3.90 -28.12
CA ASP A 2 -30.81 3.61 -28.01
C ASP A 2 -31.04 2.68 -26.80
N LEU A 3 -32.30 2.35 -26.51
CA LEU A 3 -32.64 1.47 -25.39
C LEU A 3 -32.01 0.08 -25.50
N ASP A 4 -31.82 -0.45 -26.71
CA ASP A 4 -31.19 -1.76 -26.94
C ASP A 4 -29.71 -1.74 -26.52
N PHE A 5 -28.99 -0.65 -26.81
CA PHE A 5 -27.64 -0.44 -26.31
C PHE A 5 -27.59 -0.41 -24.77
N VAL A 6 -28.50 0.33 -24.13
CA VAL A 6 -28.56 0.41 -22.65
C VAL A 6 -28.83 -0.96 -22.04
N CYS A 7 -29.79 -1.71 -22.58
CA CYS A 7 -30.12 -3.06 -22.12
C CYS A 7 -28.95 -4.03 -22.29
N SER A 8 -28.22 -3.92 -23.40
CA SER A 8 -27.05 -4.75 -23.68
C SER A 8 -25.88 -4.42 -22.75
N HIS A 9 -25.64 -3.12 -22.51
CA HIS A 9 -24.58 -2.65 -21.63
C HIS A 9 -24.83 -3.02 -20.16
N ALA A 10 -26.07 -2.93 -19.70
CA ALA A 10 -26.47 -3.27 -18.34
C ALA A 10 -26.77 -4.75 -18.13
N GLU A 11 -26.75 -5.56 -19.20
CA GLU A 11 -27.19 -6.97 -19.22
C GLU A 11 -28.58 -7.19 -18.61
N ARG A 12 -29.48 -6.21 -18.80
CA ARG A 12 -30.81 -6.16 -18.17
C ARG A 12 -31.91 -5.91 -19.20
N PRO A 13 -33.11 -6.48 -19.04
CA PRO A 13 -34.25 -6.12 -19.88
C PRO A 13 -34.70 -4.67 -19.59
N ALA A 14 -35.31 -4.01 -20.57
CA ALA A 14 -35.75 -2.61 -20.46
C ALA A 14 -36.59 -2.28 -19.21
N THR A 15 -37.37 -3.24 -18.72
CA THR A 15 -38.22 -3.09 -17.52
C THR A 15 -37.45 -3.14 -16.20
N ALA A 16 -36.20 -3.61 -16.22
CA ALA A 16 -35.33 -3.76 -15.04
C ALA A 16 -34.12 -2.81 -15.06
N VAL A 17 -33.96 -2.01 -16.12
CA VAL A 17 -32.91 -0.99 -16.21
C VAL A 17 -33.12 0.07 -15.12
N THR A 18 -32.08 0.33 -14.34
CA THR A 18 -32.05 1.35 -13.28
C THR A 18 -31.55 2.70 -13.79
N ARG A 19 -31.60 3.73 -12.93
CA ARG A 19 -31.00 5.04 -13.24
C ARG A 19 -29.48 4.94 -13.41
N ARG A 20 -28.82 4.11 -12.59
CA ARG A 20 -27.39 3.82 -12.68
C ARG A 20 -27.02 3.21 -14.02
N ASP A 21 -27.76 2.20 -14.45
CA ASP A 21 -27.55 1.54 -15.75
C ASP A 21 -27.62 2.53 -16.92
N VAL A 22 -28.60 3.45 -16.90
CA VAL A 22 -28.71 4.51 -17.91
C VAL A 22 -27.56 5.51 -17.80
N ALA A 23 -27.16 5.91 -16.60
CA ALA A 23 -26.05 6.83 -16.40
C ALA A 23 -24.72 6.27 -16.91
N LEU A 24 -24.41 5.01 -16.58
CA LEU A 24 -23.20 4.33 -17.06
C LEU A 24 -23.22 4.15 -18.59
N ALA A 25 -24.35 3.74 -19.17
CA ALA A 25 -24.48 3.64 -20.62
C ALA A 25 -24.33 5.01 -21.34
N LEU A 26 -24.74 6.11 -20.71
CA LEU A 26 -24.53 7.47 -21.23
C LEU A 26 -23.05 7.88 -21.18
N LEU A 27 -22.30 7.44 -20.17
CA LEU A 27 -20.86 7.70 -20.02
C LEU A 27 -19.99 6.80 -20.90
N ALA A 28 -20.49 5.62 -21.28
CA ALA A 28 -19.81 4.68 -22.16
C ALA A 28 -19.69 5.15 -23.63
N VAL A 29 -20.29 6.29 -23.97
CA VAL A 29 -20.23 6.88 -25.33
C VAL A 29 -19.82 8.35 -25.26
N PRO A 30 -19.29 8.95 -26.35
CA PRO A 30 -18.96 10.38 -26.36
C PRO A 30 -20.15 11.25 -25.98
N SER A 31 -19.93 12.27 -25.13
CA SER A 31 -20.97 13.14 -24.56
C SER A 31 -21.88 13.77 -25.61
N GLY A 32 -21.33 14.25 -26.73
CA GLY A 32 -22.14 14.77 -27.85
C GLY A 32 -23.10 13.75 -28.46
N VAL A 33 -22.71 12.47 -28.54
CA VAL A 33 -23.58 11.37 -29.02
C VAL A 33 -24.67 11.09 -28.00
N ALA A 34 -24.33 11.02 -26.71
CA ALA A 34 -25.27 10.82 -25.62
C ALA A 34 -26.34 11.94 -25.59
N LEU A 35 -25.92 13.21 -25.68
CA LEU A 35 -26.81 14.37 -25.67
C LEU A 35 -27.84 14.37 -26.80
N VAL A 36 -27.43 13.97 -28.00
CA VAL A 36 -28.34 13.85 -29.16
C VAL A 36 -29.35 12.72 -28.95
N ALA A 37 -28.95 11.63 -28.30
CA ALA A 37 -29.80 10.45 -28.07
C ALA A 37 -30.83 10.62 -26.94
N LEU A 38 -30.60 11.52 -25.97
CA LEU A 38 -31.46 11.68 -24.77
C LEU A 38 -32.97 11.77 -25.05
N PRO A 39 -33.47 12.57 -26.02
CA PRO A 39 -34.91 12.68 -26.27
C PRO A 39 -35.54 11.37 -26.77
N ASP A 40 -34.79 10.59 -27.54
CA ASP A 40 -35.25 9.35 -28.15
C ASP A 40 -35.22 8.23 -27.11
N LEU A 41 -34.12 8.10 -26.37
CA LEU A 41 -33.99 7.17 -25.25
C LEU A 41 -35.10 7.38 -24.21
N ARG A 42 -35.41 8.64 -23.84
CA ARG A 42 -36.50 8.95 -22.92
C ARG A 42 -37.86 8.47 -23.44
N ARG A 43 -38.12 8.59 -24.75
CA ARG A 43 -39.37 8.12 -25.37
C ARG A 43 -39.43 6.59 -25.38
N GLU A 44 -38.32 5.93 -25.68
CA GLU A 44 -38.20 4.47 -25.69
C GLU A 44 -38.40 3.87 -24.30
N MET A 45 -37.76 4.44 -23.26
CA MET A 45 -37.98 4.01 -21.86
C MET A 45 -39.44 4.18 -21.42
N MET A 46 -40.08 5.27 -21.81
CA MET A 46 -41.51 5.48 -21.54
C MET A 46 -42.37 4.45 -22.28
N ALA A 47 -42.05 4.13 -23.55
CA ALA A 47 -42.76 3.12 -24.33
C ALA A 47 -42.56 1.70 -23.77
N ALA A 48 -41.40 1.41 -23.19
CA ALA A 48 -41.08 0.16 -22.51
C ALA A 48 -41.72 0.03 -21.11
N GLY A 49 -42.42 1.06 -20.63
CA GLY A 49 -43.09 1.03 -19.33
C GLY A 49 -42.17 1.27 -18.13
N ASN A 50 -40.96 1.77 -18.36
CA ASN A 50 -39.97 2.11 -17.32
C ASN A 50 -39.56 3.60 -17.41
N PRO A 51 -40.48 4.55 -17.18
CA PRO A 51 -40.15 5.97 -17.31
C PRO A 51 -39.27 6.46 -16.15
N LEU A 52 -38.10 7.02 -16.47
CA LEU A 52 -37.30 7.77 -15.48
C LEU A 52 -37.84 9.18 -15.27
N THR A 53 -37.57 9.72 -14.09
CA THR A 53 -38.10 11.00 -13.62
C THR A 53 -37.50 12.20 -14.36
N ARG A 54 -38.20 13.32 -14.31
CA ARG A 54 -37.73 14.57 -14.91
C ARG A 54 -36.39 15.05 -14.30
N PRO A 55 -36.19 15.04 -12.97
CA PRO A 55 -34.91 15.43 -12.37
C PRO A 55 -33.73 14.63 -12.90
N PHE A 56 -33.89 13.32 -13.11
CA PHE A 56 -32.84 12.49 -13.71
C PHE A 56 -32.45 12.95 -15.13
N TRP A 57 -33.44 13.19 -16.01
CA TRP A 57 -33.13 13.61 -17.38
C TRP A 57 -32.52 15.02 -17.45
N GLU A 58 -32.92 15.91 -16.55
CA GLU A 58 -32.35 17.25 -16.44
C GLU A 58 -30.91 17.20 -15.90
N SER A 59 -30.63 16.36 -14.89
CA SER A 59 -29.26 16.17 -14.38
C SER A 59 -28.35 15.50 -15.41
N ALA A 60 -28.81 14.44 -16.09
CA ALA A 60 -28.06 13.77 -17.15
C ALA A 60 -27.66 14.74 -18.26
N LYS A 61 -28.61 15.57 -18.73
CA LYS A 61 -28.33 16.60 -19.74
C LYS A 61 -27.31 17.63 -19.24
N ALA A 62 -27.43 18.09 -18.00
CA ALA A 62 -26.54 19.07 -17.42
C ALA A 62 -25.10 18.53 -17.32
N THR A 63 -24.92 17.34 -16.75
CA THR A 63 -23.62 16.69 -16.59
C THR A 63 -22.96 16.43 -17.96
N LEU A 64 -23.68 15.82 -18.91
CA LEU A 64 -23.14 15.55 -20.25
C LEU A 64 -22.78 16.83 -21.01
N SER A 65 -23.55 17.91 -20.86
CA SER A 65 -23.20 19.21 -21.46
C SER A 65 -21.94 19.80 -20.84
N SER A 66 -21.75 19.63 -19.53
CA SER A 66 -20.55 20.08 -18.82
C SER A 66 -19.31 19.32 -19.27
N ILE A 67 -19.42 17.99 -19.42
CA ILE A 67 -18.36 17.14 -19.99
C ILE A 67 -18.00 17.60 -21.42
N GLU A 68 -18.99 17.78 -22.29
CA GLU A 68 -18.78 18.21 -23.68
C GLU A 68 -18.07 19.58 -23.77
N SER A 69 -18.36 20.48 -22.83
CA SER A 69 -17.69 21.79 -22.75
C SER A 69 -16.30 21.77 -22.09
N GLY A 70 -15.86 20.62 -21.57
CA GLY A 70 -14.61 20.49 -20.81
C GLY A 70 -14.64 21.16 -19.43
N ALA A 71 -15.83 21.41 -18.88
CA ALA A 71 -16.02 22.10 -17.59
C ALA A 71 -16.26 21.13 -16.42
N ALA A 72 -16.62 19.88 -16.68
CA ALA A 72 -16.84 18.87 -15.65
C ALA A 72 -15.51 18.33 -15.09
N THR A 73 -15.45 18.18 -13.77
CA THR A 73 -14.39 17.41 -13.09
C THR A 73 -14.80 15.94 -12.94
N VAL A 74 -13.84 15.05 -12.66
CA VAL A 74 -14.12 13.63 -12.33
C VAL A 74 -15.08 13.55 -11.15
N GLY A 75 -14.88 14.37 -10.11
CA GLY A 75 -15.76 14.44 -8.95
C GLY A 75 -17.19 14.92 -9.26
N ASP A 76 -17.40 15.70 -10.33
CA ASP A 76 -18.76 16.08 -10.76
C ASP A 76 -19.50 14.90 -11.40
N VAL A 77 -18.78 14.12 -12.22
CA VAL A 77 -19.33 12.92 -12.87
C VAL A 77 -19.63 11.86 -11.82
N GLN A 78 -18.71 11.62 -10.89
CA GLN A 78 -18.89 10.67 -9.80
C GLN A 78 -20.10 11.02 -8.94
N ARG A 79 -20.19 12.27 -8.47
CA ARG A 79 -21.34 12.73 -7.67
C ARG A 79 -22.68 12.59 -8.42
N TRP A 80 -22.66 12.78 -9.74
CA TRP A 80 -23.85 12.55 -10.56
C TRP A 80 -24.24 11.06 -10.61
N VAL A 81 -23.28 10.14 -10.79
CA VAL A 81 -23.57 8.70 -10.79
C VAL A 81 -24.06 8.25 -9.41
N GLU A 82 -23.44 8.70 -8.33
CA GLU A 82 -23.91 8.46 -6.95
C GLU A 82 -25.34 8.97 -6.72
N SER A 83 -25.73 10.09 -7.35
CA SER A 83 -27.08 10.64 -7.25
C SER A 83 -28.17 9.74 -7.86
N THR A 84 -27.80 8.68 -8.59
CA THR A 84 -28.74 7.66 -9.06
C THR A 84 -29.36 6.85 -7.93
N GLY A 85 -28.75 6.89 -6.73
CA GLY A 85 -29.22 6.24 -5.50
C GLY A 85 -28.86 4.76 -5.40
N THR A 86 -28.13 4.22 -6.37
CA THR A 86 -27.70 2.82 -6.41
C THR A 86 -26.21 2.65 -6.70
N GLU A 87 -25.49 3.74 -6.92
CA GLU A 87 -24.03 3.74 -7.08
C GLU A 87 -23.36 4.00 -5.72
N PRO A 88 -22.56 3.05 -5.20
CA PRO A 88 -21.83 3.24 -3.96
C PRO A 88 -21.00 4.53 -3.94
N VAL A 89 -20.94 5.16 -2.78
CA VAL A 89 -20.06 6.32 -2.56
C VAL A 89 -18.62 5.81 -2.46
N LEU A 90 -17.73 6.37 -3.28
CA LEU A 90 -16.33 5.88 -3.37
C LEU A 90 -15.57 6.02 -2.05
N MET A 91 -15.73 7.16 -1.37
CA MET A 91 -15.12 7.43 -0.07
C MET A 91 -16.19 7.80 0.94
N THR A 92 -16.38 6.93 1.92
CA THR A 92 -17.38 7.15 2.99
C THR A 92 -16.85 8.12 4.06
N PRO A 93 -17.73 8.71 4.89
CA PRO A 93 -17.31 9.54 6.02
C PRO A 93 -16.41 8.81 7.03
N GLY A 94 -16.56 7.50 7.14
CA GLY A 94 -15.70 6.63 7.96
C GLY A 94 -14.35 6.25 7.31
N TYR A 95 -13.92 6.96 6.26
CA TYR A 95 -12.66 6.76 5.53
C TYR A 95 -12.50 5.42 4.80
N PHE A 96 -13.55 4.60 4.70
CA PHE A 96 -13.53 3.46 3.79
C PHE A 96 -13.51 3.95 2.34
N VAL A 97 -12.59 3.41 1.54
CA VAL A 97 -12.39 3.72 0.12
C VAL A 97 -12.55 2.45 -0.70
N TRP A 98 -13.44 2.48 -1.70
CA TRP A 98 -13.53 1.38 -2.67
C TRP A 98 -12.35 1.43 -3.65
N PRO A 99 -11.75 0.28 -4.01
CA PRO A 99 -10.82 0.22 -5.15
C PRO A 99 -11.49 0.68 -6.45
N GLU A 100 -10.67 1.16 -7.39
CA GLU A 100 -11.11 1.48 -8.75
C GLU A 100 -11.68 0.23 -9.44
N GLU A 101 -12.58 0.41 -10.41
CA GLU A 101 -13.33 -0.72 -10.99
C GLU A 101 -12.44 -1.80 -11.62
N ASP A 102 -11.31 -1.41 -12.21
CA ASP A 102 -10.31 -2.29 -12.79
C ASP A 102 -9.28 -2.85 -11.80
N GLU A 103 -9.24 -2.30 -10.58
CA GLU A 103 -8.36 -2.72 -9.49
C GLU A 103 -9.09 -3.59 -8.43
N ARG A 104 -10.41 -3.79 -8.55
CA ARG A 104 -11.16 -4.61 -7.59
C ARG A 104 -10.79 -6.09 -7.70
N GLY A 105 -10.25 -6.63 -6.61
CA GLY A 105 -10.20 -8.07 -6.36
C GLY A 105 -11.59 -8.73 -6.32
N PRO A 106 -11.64 -10.08 -6.32
CA PRO A 106 -12.89 -10.83 -6.33
C PRO A 106 -13.83 -10.53 -5.16
N VAL A 107 -13.32 -10.26 -3.96
CA VAL A 107 -14.12 -9.93 -2.78
C VAL A 107 -14.65 -8.51 -2.87
N ALA A 108 -13.82 -7.53 -3.24
CA ALA A 108 -14.24 -6.16 -3.50
C ALA A 108 -15.33 -6.10 -4.56
N GLN A 109 -15.17 -6.83 -5.67
CA GLN A 109 -16.18 -6.92 -6.72
C GLN A 109 -17.48 -7.56 -6.23
N GLU A 110 -17.40 -8.64 -5.45
CA GLU A 110 -18.57 -9.28 -4.84
C GLU A 110 -19.31 -8.32 -3.89
N MET A 111 -18.59 -7.67 -2.98
CA MET A 111 -19.17 -6.77 -1.97
C MET A 111 -19.76 -5.52 -2.61
N PHE A 112 -19.10 -4.95 -3.61
CA PHE A 112 -19.63 -3.83 -4.38
C PHE A 112 -20.95 -4.21 -5.05
N ALA A 113 -21.01 -5.38 -5.72
CA ALA A 113 -22.24 -5.86 -6.35
C ALA A 113 -23.36 -6.12 -5.33
N ARG A 114 -23.03 -6.69 -4.15
CA ARG A 114 -24.00 -6.88 -3.05
C ARG A 114 -24.53 -5.54 -2.52
N LEU A 115 -23.68 -4.52 -2.42
CA LEU A 115 -24.10 -3.18 -2.01
C LEU A 115 -25.01 -2.54 -3.05
N VAL A 116 -24.67 -2.59 -4.34
CA VAL A 116 -25.54 -2.10 -5.42
C VAL A 116 -26.93 -2.75 -5.34
N ALA A 117 -26.99 -4.08 -5.19
CA ALA A 117 -28.26 -4.80 -5.05
C ALA A 117 -29.03 -4.36 -3.79
N HIS A 118 -28.34 -4.16 -2.66
CA HIS A 118 -28.95 -3.65 -1.44
C HIS A 118 -29.56 -2.26 -1.67
N LEU A 119 -28.82 -1.35 -2.31
CA LEU A 119 -29.29 0.00 -2.62
C LEU A 119 -30.49 0.00 -3.58
N GLU A 120 -30.49 -0.89 -4.58
CA GLU A 120 -31.65 -1.10 -5.47
C GLU A 120 -32.90 -1.50 -4.68
N GLU A 121 -32.78 -2.41 -3.70
CA GLU A 121 -33.89 -2.76 -2.81
C GLU A 121 -34.35 -1.57 -1.95
N ARG A 122 -33.41 -0.76 -1.44
CA ARG A 122 -33.73 0.43 -0.63
C ARG A 122 -34.45 1.52 -1.44
N VAL A 123 -34.05 1.71 -2.71
CA VAL A 123 -34.75 2.59 -3.65
C VAL A 123 -36.15 2.06 -3.94
N ALA A 124 -36.29 0.75 -4.19
CA ALA A 124 -37.61 0.14 -4.42
C ALA A 124 -38.54 0.22 -3.19
N ALA A 125 -37.97 0.19 -1.99
CA ALA A 125 -38.70 0.40 -0.72
C ALA A 125 -39.07 1.87 -0.46
N GLY A 126 -38.51 2.81 -1.22
CA GLY A 126 -38.70 4.25 -1.02
C GLY A 126 -37.90 4.81 0.17
N GLU A 127 -36.91 4.08 0.66
CA GLU A 127 -36.00 4.53 1.73
C GLU A 127 -34.94 5.49 1.18
N ILE A 128 -34.59 5.36 -0.10
CA ILE A 128 -33.73 6.28 -0.85
C ILE A 128 -34.59 7.01 -1.88
N ASP A 129 -34.47 8.34 -1.92
CA ASP A 129 -35.10 9.19 -2.94
C ASP A 129 -34.03 9.75 -3.88
N PRO A 130 -33.84 9.16 -5.08
CA PRO A 130 -32.81 9.62 -5.98
C PRO A 130 -33.15 10.95 -6.68
N ASP A 131 -34.40 11.44 -6.64
CA ASP A 131 -34.72 12.79 -7.11
C ASP A 131 -34.22 13.85 -6.12
N ARG A 132 -34.29 13.58 -4.81
CA ARG A 132 -33.67 14.44 -3.78
C ARG A 132 -32.15 14.44 -3.90
N LEU A 133 -31.53 13.28 -4.13
CA LEU A 133 -30.09 13.18 -4.37
C LEU A 133 -29.67 13.98 -5.62
N ALA A 134 -30.38 13.82 -6.74
CA ALA A 134 -30.11 14.57 -7.97
C ALA A 134 -30.32 16.09 -7.82
N ALA A 135 -31.17 16.52 -6.89
CA ALA A 135 -31.37 17.94 -6.56
C ALA A 135 -30.32 18.52 -5.61
N GLY A 136 -29.36 17.72 -5.13
CA GLY A 136 -28.30 18.15 -4.22
C GLY A 136 -28.75 18.31 -2.76
N ASP A 137 -29.82 17.63 -2.37
CA ASP A 137 -30.33 17.65 -0.99
C ASP A 137 -29.32 17.02 -0.02
N GLN A 138 -28.80 17.84 0.89
CA GLN A 138 -27.77 17.43 1.86
C GLN A 138 -28.27 16.41 2.89
N GLU A 139 -29.55 16.48 3.29
CA GLU A 139 -30.12 15.53 4.23
C GLU A 139 -30.28 14.15 3.57
N ALA A 140 -30.76 14.13 2.33
CA ALA A 140 -30.86 12.89 1.56
C ALA A 140 -29.47 12.28 1.32
N ARG A 141 -28.45 13.13 1.05
CA ARG A 141 -27.08 12.69 0.87
C ARG A 141 -26.49 12.08 2.14
N GLY A 142 -26.62 12.75 3.29
CA GLY A 142 -26.15 12.21 4.56
C GLY A 142 -26.82 10.88 4.91
N ALA A 143 -28.14 10.77 4.72
CA ALA A 143 -28.86 9.51 4.94
C ALA A 143 -28.38 8.37 4.02
N TYR A 144 -27.98 8.69 2.78
CA TYR A 144 -27.44 7.75 1.81
C TYR A 144 -26.03 7.26 2.19
N GLU A 145 -25.18 8.16 2.68
CA GLU A 145 -23.83 7.84 3.18
C GLU A 145 -23.93 6.99 4.46
N ASP A 146 -24.72 7.41 5.44
CA ASP A 146 -24.96 6.68 6.70
C ASP A 146 -25.48 5.25 6.45
N LEU A 147 -26.31 5.07 5.42
CA LEU A 147 -26.85 3.77 5.06
C LEU A 147 -25.74 2.81 4.60
N GLN A 148 -24.84 3.30 3.75
CA GLN A 148 -23.73 2.51 3.23
C GLN A 148 -22.69 2.22 4.30
N GLU A 149 -22.37 3.19 5.14
CA GLU A 149 -21.45 3.00 6.27
C GLU A 149 -21.97 1.94 7.24
N ARG A 150 -23.26 1.99 7.58
CA ARG A 150 -23.89 0.92 8.37
C ARG A 150 -23.82 -0.43 7.68
N TRP A 151 -24.04 -0.48 6.37
CA TRP A 151 -23.96 -1.73 5.61
C TRP A 151 -22.54 -2.31 5.63
N LEU A 152 -21.52 -1.48 5.42
CA LEU A 152 -20.11 -1.87 5.46
C LEU A 152 -19.69 -2.42 6.83
N GLY A 153 -20.24 -1.88 7.92
CA GLY A 153 -19.95 -2.32 9.29
C GLY A 153 -20.86 -3.44 9.83
N THR A 154 -21.87 -3.90 9.07
CA THR A 154 -22.82 -4.92 9.54
C THR A 154 -22.47 -6.30 9.00
N PRO A 155 -22.35 -7.34 9.85
CA PRO A 155 -22.13 -8.71 9.38
C PRO A 155 -23.23 -9.19 8.43
N LEU A 156 -22.83 -9.72 7.28
CA LEU A 156 -23.71 -10.40 6.33
C LEU A 156 -24.12 -11.79 6.84
N PRO A 157 -25.11 -12.46 6.23
CA PRO A 157 -25.55 -13.80 6.65
C PRO A 157 -24.45 -14.88 6.60
N ASP A 158 -23.40 -14.67 5.82
CA ASP A 158 -22.21 -15.53 5.76
C ASP A 158 -21.17 -15.22 6.84
N GLY A 159 -21.43 -14.22 7.70
CA GLY A 159 -20.58 -13.82 8.83
C GLY A 159 -19.56 -12.74 8.51
N ARG A 160 -19.29 -12.44 7.23
CA ARG A 160 -18.32 -11.41 6.82
C ARG A 160 -18.86 -10.01 7.11
N VAL A 161 -17.99 -9.13 7.57
CA VAL A 161 -18.25 -7.68 7.62
C VAL A 161 -17.68 -7.09 6.32
N PRO A 162 -18.49 -6.49 5.43
CA PRO A 162 -18.03 -6.12 4.09
C PRO A 162 -16.83 -5.17 4.09
N GLY A 163 -16.81 -4.16 4.98
CA GLY A 163 -15.67 -3.24 5.08
C GLY A 163 -14.36 -3.96 5.38
N PHE A 164 -14.36 -4.84 6.39
CA PHE A 164 -13.18 -5.64 6.74
C PHE A 164 -12.81 -6.63 5.65
N ALA A 165 -13.77 -7.34 5.06
CA ALA A 165 -13.47 -8.32 4.02
C ALA A 165 -12.83 -7.70 2.77
N VAL A 166 -13.16 -6.45 2.44
CA VAL A 166 -12.52 -5.73 1.33
C VAL A 166 -11.14 -5.22 1.74
N SER A 167 -11.00 -4.64 2.94
CA SER A 167 -9.69 -4.22 3.45
C SER A 167 -8.72 -5.38 3.58
N ASP A 168 -9.15 -6.54 4.08
CA ASP A 168 -8.34 -7.75 4.19
C ASP A 168 -7.83 -8.21 2.82
N GLU A 169 -8.66 -8.16 1.77
CA GLU A 169 -8.23 -8.49 0.40
C GLU A 169 -7.19 -7.50 -0.12
N GLN A 170 -7.38 -6.20 0.11
CA GLN A 170 -6.41 -5.17 -0.29
C GLN A 170 -5.08 -5.32 0.47
N ASP A 171 -5.13 -5.65 1.76
CA ASP A 171 -3.95 -5.92 2.57
C ASP A 171 -3.24 -7.18 2.07
N GLU A 172 -3.97 -8.27 1.78
CA GLU A 172 -3.41 -9.49 1.17
C GLU A 172 -2.72 -9.22 -0.17
N GLU A 173 -3.31 -8.40 -1.05
CA GLU A 173 -2.70 -8.01 -2.33
C GLU A 173 -1.44 -7.16 -2.11
N LEU A 174 -1.45 -6.24 -1.14
CA LEU A 174 -0.30 -5.44 -0.76
C LEU A 174 0.84 -6.32 -0.21
N PHE A 175 0.53 -7.26 0.70
CA PHE A 175 1.51 -8.20 1.23
C PHE A 175 2.08 -9.10 0.12
N ALA A 176 1.25 -9.58 -0.80
CA ALA A 176 1.72 -10.38 -1.93
C ALA A 176 2.67 -9.61 -2.85
N ALA A 177 2.38 -8.32 -3.10
CA ALA A 177 3.28 -7.46 -3.87
C ALA A 177 4.62 -7.24 -3.15
N TRP A 178 4.60 -7.06 -1.82
CA TRP A 178 5.82 -7.00 -1.02
C TRP A 178 6.61 -8.32 -1.01
N ASP A 179 5.94 -9.47 -0.90
CA ASP A 179 6.58 -10.79 -0.99
C ASP A 179 7.24 -11.00 -2.37
N GLU A 180 6.61 -10.53 -3.45
CA GLU A 180 7.17 -10.56 -4.80
C GLU A 180 8.42 -9.68 -4.93
N GLU A 181 8.39 -8.46 -4.35
CA GLU A 181 9.54 -7.55 -4.30
C GLU A 181 10.70 -8.17 -3.52
N GLU A 182 10.43 -8.72 -2.33
CA GLU A 182 11.41 -9.41 -1.50
C GLU A 182 12.03 -10.61 -2.24
N ALA A 183 11.19 -11.46 -2.86
CA ALA A 183 11.65 -12.61 -3.62
C ALA A 183 12.51 -12.21 -4.83
N PHE A 184 12.12 -11.13 -5.53
CA PHE A 184 12.91 -10.56 -6.62
C PHE A 184 14.27 -10.07 -6.09
N ALA A 185 14.28 -9.26 -5.05
CA ALA A 185 15.50 -8.70 -4.45
C ALA A 185 16.45 -9.81 -3.96
N LEU A 186 15.92 -10.85 -3.32
CA LEU A 186 16.69 -12.02 -2.91
C LEU A 186 17.30 -12.76 -4.11
N SER A 187 16.52 -12.93 -5.19
CA SER A 187 17.00 -13.60 -6.40
C SER A 187 18.16 -12.83 -7.06
N GLU A 188 18.05 -11.51 -7.11
CA GLU A 188 19.07 -10.63 -7.66
C GLU A 188 20.31 -10.57 -6.77
N LEU A 189 20.14 -10.49 -5.45
CA LEU A 189 21.26 -10.56 -4.51
C LEU A 189 22.07 -11.86 -4.70
N ARG A 190 21.38 -13.01 -4.80
CA ARG A 190 22.01 -14.31 -5.05
C ARG A 190 22.75 -14.34 -6.38
N ARG A 191 22.18 -13.77 -7.43
CA ARG A 191 22.82 -13.63 -8.76
C ARG A 191 24.11 -12.81 -8.65
N ILE A 192 24.04 -11.65 -7.99
CA ILE A 192 25.18 -10.72 -7.82
C ILE A 192 26.32 -11.39 -7.06
N VAL A 193 26.02 -12.08 -5.95
CA VAL A 193 27.02 -12.79 -5.16
C VAL A 193 27.66 -13.94 -5.96
N ALA A 194 26.88 -14.65 -6.77
CA ALA A 194 27.38 -15.73 -7.62
C ALA A 194 28.30 -15.23 -8.75
N ASP A 195 28.05 -14.02 -9.26
CA ASP A 195 28.81 -13.39 -10.34
C ASP A 195 30.11 -12.70 -9.88
N LEU A 196 30.38 -12.65 -8.57
CA LEU A 196 31.59 -12.02 -8.05
C LEU A 196 32.87 -12.72 -8.55
N PRO A 197 33.91 -11.97 -8.95
CA PRO A 197 35.19 -12.55 -9.35
C PRO A 197 35.85 -13.37 -8.24
N ARG A 198 35.62 -13.00 -6.98
CA ARG A 198 36.06 -13.72 -5.79
C ARG A 198 34.94 -13.72 -4.75
N PRO A 199 34.55 -14.89 -4.21
CA PRO A 199 33.55 -14.94 -3.16
C PRO A 199 34.10 -14.33 -1.86
N PRO A 200 33.26 -13.65 -1.05
CA PRO A 200 33.64 -13.20 0.28
C PRO A 200 34.00 -14.39 1.18
N GLU A 201 35.21 -14.36 1.74
CA GLU A 201 35.71 -15.38 2.66
C GLU A 201 35.41 -14.96 4.11
N LEU A 202 35.03 -15.93 4.96
CA LEU A 202 34.72 -15.69 6.36
C LEU A 202 35.98 -15.23 7.14
N PRO A 203 36.00 -14.02 7.72
CA PRO A 203 37.11 -13.58 8.55
C PRO A 203 36.91 -14.04 10.00
N GLU A 204 37.25 -15.29 10.31
CA GLU A 204 36.99 -15.93 11.61
C GLU A 204 37.45 -15.11 12.83
N GLY A 205 38.64 -14.49 12.74
CA GLY A 205 39.18 -13.67 13.83
C GLY A 205 38.39 -12.38 14.06
N ASP A 206 37.96 -11.73 12.98
CA ASP A 206 37.18 -10.49 13.05
C ASP A 206 35.76 -10.79 13.54
N LEU A 207 35.16 -11.89 13.07
CA LEU A 207 33.86 -12.37 13.53
C LEU A 207 33.87 -12.65 15.03
N ALA A 208 34.84 -13.44 15.52
CA ALA A 208 34.92 -13.76 16.95
C ALA A 208 35.11 -12.50 17.82
N ALA A 209 35.91 -11.54 17.35
CA ALA A 209 36.08 -10.27 18.03
C ALA A 209 34.81 -9.42 18.02
N ALA A 210 34.08 -9.37 16.90
CA ALA A 210 32.81 -8.66 16.77
C ALA A 210 31.72 -9.30 17.64
N ALA A 211 31.57 -10.63 17.61
CA ALA A 211 30.61 -11.37 18.43
C ALA A 211 30.86 -11.18 19.93
N ALA A 212 32.12 -11.18 20.37
CA ALA A 212 32.46 -10.90 21.77
C ALA A 212 32.05 -9.48 22.21
N ARG A 213 32.27 -8.46 21.35
CA ARG A 213 31.81 -7.09 21.60
C ARG A 213 30.28 -7.00 21.61
N LEU A 214 29.63 -7.64 20.64
CA LEU A 214 28.19 -7.64 20.48
C LEU A 214 27.49 -8.26 21.70
N ARG A 215 27.98 -9.38 22.24
CA ARG A 215 27.43 -9.94 23.50
C ARG A 215 27.55 -8.99 24.68
N GLY A 216 28.67 -8.27 24.78
CA GLY A 216 28.84 -7.24 25.81
C GLY A 216 27.87 -6.07 25.63
N LEU A 217 27.64 -5.65 24.39
CA LEU A 217 26.72 -4.58 24.03
C LEU A 217 25.26 -4.95 24.34
N LEU A 218 24.81 -6.13 23.89
CA LEU A 218 23.42 -6.62 24.04
C LEU A 218 23.02 -6.91 25.49
N ALA A 219 23.98 -6.90 26.42
CA ALA A 219 23.74 -7.01 27.86
C ALA A 219 23.48 -5.64 28.53
N LEU A 220 23.74 -4.53 27.83
CA LEU A 220 23.49 -3.19 28.35
C LEU A 220 22.02 -2.78 28.10
N PRO A 221 21.43 -1.96 28.98
CA PRO A 221 20.11 -1.37 28.74
C PRO A 221 20.19 -0.18 27.77
N GLY A 222 19.11 0.02 27.00
CA GLY A 222 18.91 1.17 26.12
C GLY A 222 19.72 1.13 24.81
N TYR A 223 19.67 2.23 24.07
CA TYR A 223 20.34 2.37 22.78
C TYR A 223 21.87 2.10 22.82
N PRO A 224 22.45 1.38 21.83
CA PRO A 224 21.78 0.71 20.69
C PRO A 224 21.30 -0.72 21.01
N SER A 225 21.52 -1.20 22.24
CA SER A 225 21.27 -2.60 22.64
C SER A 225 19.79 -2.99 22.48
N SER A 226 18.86 -2.16 22.96
CA SER A 226 17.42 -2.41 22.83
C SER A 226 16.99 -2.56 21.37
N VAL A 227 17.40 -1.63 20.50
CA VAL A 227 17.10 -1.68 19.07
C VAL A 227 17.65 -2.95 18.42
N LEU A 228 18.92 -3.29 18.67
CA LEU A 228 19.54 -4.49 18.10
C LEU A 228 18.91 -5.79 18.59
N ARG A 229 18.43 -5.83 19.85
CA ARG A 229 17.69 -6.98 20.40
C ARG A 229 16.31 -7.12 19.77
N ALA A 230 15.58 -6.01 19.63
CA ALA A 230 14.27 -5.96 19.01
C ALA A 230 14.36 -6.43 17.55
N CYS A 231 15.27 -5.84 16.77
CA CYS A 231 15.56 -6.21 15.39
C CYS A 231 15.85 -7.72 15.23
N ALA A 232 16.58 -8.31 16.17
CA ALA A 232 16.99 -9.71 16.13
C ALA A 232 15.98 -10.69 16.77
N GLY A 233 14.87 -10.21 17.33
CA GLY A 233 13.88 -11.03 18.03
C GLY A 233 14.39 -11.64 19.35
N PHE A 234 15.38 -11.02 20.01
CA PHE A 234 16.00 -11.55 21.25
C PHE A 234 15.30 -11.10 22.54
N ASP A 235 14.21 -10.35 22.44
CA ASP A 235 13.43 -9.98 23.62
C ASP A 235 12.58 -11.16 24.11
N ASP A 236 12.10 -12.01 23.21
CA ASP A 236 11.33 -13.22 23.51
C ASP A 236 12.12 -14.53 23.35
N ALA A 237 13.31 -14.49 22.76
CA ALA A 237 14.15 -15.66 22.47
C ALA A 237 15.54 -15.60 23.12
N PRO A 238 16.14 -16.75 23.49
CA PRO A 238 17.52 -16.78 23.97
C PRO A 238 18.50 -16.42 22.85
N MET A 239 19.57 -15.70 23.20
CA MET A 239 20.65 -15.39 22.27
C MET A 239 21.42 -16.65 21.86
N PRO A 240 21.81 -16.79 20.57
CA PRO A 240 22.64 -17.89 20.11
C PRO A 240 24.02 -17.95 20.79
N ASP A 241 24.48 -19.18 21.07
CA ASP A 241 25.84 -19.44 21.56
C ASP A 241 26.88 -19.37 20.42
N ASP A 242 26.48 -19.64 19.18
CA ASP A 242 27.37 -19.58 18.01
C ASP A 242 27.62 -18.13 17.57
N ASP A 243 28.88 -17.78 17.32
CA ASP A 243 29.30 -16.42 16.97
C ASP A 243 28.75 -15.97 15.60
N ALA A 244 28.73 -16.88 14.61
CA ALA A 244 28.24 -16.57 13.29
C ALA A 244 26.72 -16.41 13.30
N GLU A 245 26.01 -17.29 14.01
CA GLU A 245 24.57 -17.22 14.16
C GLU A 245 24.13 -15.95 14.89
N LEU A 246 24.77 -15.62 16.02
CA LEU A 246 24.48 -14.39 16.76
C LEU A 246 24.68 -13.15 15.87
N TRP A 247 25.84 -13.05 15.22
CA TRP A 247 26.17 -11.87 14.43
C TRP A 247 25.24 -11.74 13.21
N LEU A 248 24.98 -12.84 12.49
CA LEU A 248 24.09 -12.83 11.32
C LEU A 248 22.63 -12.58 11.70
N ALA A 249 22.15 -13.07 12.85
CA ALA A 249 20.80 -12.79 13.31
C ALA A 249 20.58 -11.29 13.56
N VAL A 250 21.54 -10.64 14.24
CA VAL A 250 21.45 -9.20 14.49
C VAL A 250 21.62 -8.39 13.21
N ALA A 251 22.60 -8.73 12.36
CA ALA A 251 22.79 -8.04 11.09
C ALA A 251 21.59 -8.19 10.14
N ALA A 252 20.97 -9.37 10.09
CA ALA A 252 19.75 -9.60 9.32
C ALA A 252 18.57 -8.80 9.88
N GLY A 253 18.41 -8.76 11.20
CA GLY A 253 17.38 -7.97 11.85
C GLY A 253 17.47 -6.46 11.58
N VAL A 254 18.66 -5.92 11.29
CA VAL A 254 18.78 -4.51 10.87
C VAL A 254 18.22 -4.28 9.46
N ALA A 255 18.30 -5.28 8.57
CA ALA A 255 17.82 -5.20 7.19
C ALA A 255 16.36 -5.64 7.00
N GLY A 256 15.83 -6.44 7.94
CA GLY A 256 14.43 -6.85 8.02
C GLY A 256 14.03 -6.89 9.49
N PRO A 257 13.77 -5.73 10.12
CA PRO A 257 13.40 -5.67 11.52
C PRO A 257 12.14 -6.49 11.76
N ILE A 258 12.20 -7.43 12.70
CA ILE A 258 11.02 -8.15 13.21
C ILE A 258 10.21 -7.15 14.02
N SER A 259 9.51 -6.26 13.34
CA SER A 259 8.69 -5.24 13.96
C SER A 259 7.27 -5.75 14.09
N ASP A 260 7.08 -6.72 14.98
CA ASP A 260 5.82 -6.78 15.72
C ASP A 260 5.84 -5.55 16.63
N LEU A 261 5.50 -4.37 16.08
CA LEU A 261 5.08 -3.27 16.93
C LEU A 261 3.89 -3.84 17.70
N SER A 262 4.11 -4.19 18.97
CA SER A 262 3.07 -4.74 19.81
C SER A 262 1.88 -3.77 19.72
N GLU A 263 0.74 -4.23 19.21
CA GLU A 263 -0.55 -3.54 19.26
C GLU A 263 -1.05 -3.49 20.72
N GLY A 264 -0.24 -2.92 21.61
CA GLY A 264 -0.63 -2.62 22.98
C GLY A 264 -1.59 -1.43 22.96
N ASP A 265 -2.64 -1.51 23.78
CA ASP A 265 -3.64 -0.44 23.97
C ASP A 265 -3.06 0.97 24.24
N ASP A 266 -1.77 1.09 24.62
CA ASP A 266 -1.07 2.37 24.85
C ASP A 266 -0.51 3.03 23.57
N VAL A 267 -0.35 2.29 22.45
CA VAL A 267 0.21 2.84 21.20
C VAL A 267 -0.75 3.86 20.58
N LEU A 268 -2.06 3.63 20.64
CA LEU A 268 -3.08 4.58 20.16
C LEU A 268 -3.08 5.92 20.93
N ALA A 269 -2.59 5.93 22.18
CA ALA A 269 -2.49 7.16 22.97
C ALA A 269 -1.21 7.97 22.63
N GLU A 270 -0.13 7.29 22.23
CA GLU A 270 1.14 7.92 21.82
C GLU A 270 1.06 8.47 20.38
N PHE A 271 0.35 7.77 19.48
CA PHE A 271 0.04 8.27 18.14
C PHE A 271 -0.86 9.52 18.12
N ALA A 272 -1.52 9.85 19.24
CA ALA A 272 -2.35 11.05 19.36
C ALA A 272 -1.53 12.32 19.67
N ASP A 273 -0.26 12.19 20.08
CA ASP A 273 0.65 13.32 20.32
C ASP A 273 1.56 13.55 19.10
N LEU A 274 0.95 14.07 18.03
CA LEU A 274 1.66 14.45 16.79
C LEU A 274 2.74 15.54 17.00
N ASP A 275 2.81 16.14 18.19
CA ASP A 275 3.80 17.16 18.58
C ASP A 275 4.95 16.58 19.46
N GLY A 276 4.94 15.29 19.76
CA GLY A 276 5.99 14.61 20.54
C GLY A 276 7.23 14.28 19.71
N GLU A 277 8.43 14.58 20.22
CA GLU A 277 9.68 14.09 19.61
C GLU A 277 9.80 12.58 19.87
N LEU A 278 9.90 11.78 18.79
CA LEU A 278 10.19 10.35 18.89
C LEU A 278 11.48 10.12 19.67
N SER A 279 11.52 9.04 20.46
CA SER A 279 12.77 8.61 21.07
C SER A 279 13.78 8.23 19.99
N LEU A 280 15.08 8.27 20.31
CA LEU A 280 16.12 7.84 19.36
C LEU A 280 15.92 6.38 18.91
N GLU A 281 15.39 5.53 19.80
CA GLU A 281 15.15 4.11 19.53
C GLU A 281 14.00 3.94 18.52
N ASP A 282 12.89 4.64 18.74
CA ASP A 282 11.71 4.60 17.85
C ASP A 282 12.02 5.22 16.50
N ALA A 283 12.74 6.36 16.48
CA ALA A 283 13.19 6.99 15.24
C ALA A 283 14.12 6.06 14.44
N THR A 284 15.01 5.32 15.13
CA THR A 284 15.89 4.34 14.47
C THR A 284 15.08 3.21 13.86
N LEU A 285 14.15 2.60 14.60
CA LEU A 285 13.30 1.51 14.10
C LEU A 285 12.41 1.96 12.94
N ALA A 286 11.79 3.14 13.05
CA ALA A 286 10.98 3.73 11.99
C ALA A 286 11.81 3.94 10.71
N ASN A 287 13.04 4.46 10.84
CA ASN A 287 13.94 4.62 9.70
C ASN A 287 14.31 3.27 9.06
N LEU A 288 14.57 2.22 9.85
CA LEU A 288 14.87 0.89 9.31
C LEU A 288 13.67 0.29 8.55
N CYS A 289 12.45 0.44 9.08
CA CYS A 289 11.23 -0.06 8.44
C CYS A 289 10.84 0.74 7.18
N ALA A 290 11.32 1.98 7.05
CA ALA A 290 11.03 2.83 5.90
C ALA A 290 11.93 2.57 4.69
N ILE A 291 13.02 1.81 4.82
CA ILE A 291 13.93 1.50 3.71
C ILE A 291 13.34 0.38 2.86
N GLN A 292 13.23 0.61 1.55
CA GLN A 292 12.68 -0.35 0.59
C GLN A 292 13.66 -1.50 0.28
N HIS A 293 13.14 -2.65 -0.16
CA HIS A 293 13.98 -3.79 -0.55
C HIS A 293 14.92 -3.44 -1.71
N ALA A 294 14.44 -2.63 -2.66
CA ALA A 294 15.23 -2.10 -3.77
C ALA A 294 16.47 -1.31 -3.29
N ASP A 295 16.31 -0.43 -2.30
CA ASP A 295 17.40 0.38 -1.74
C ASP A 295 18.43 -0.47 -1.00
N TRP A 296 17.95 -1.42 -0.17
CA TRP A 296 18.80 -2.42 0.48
C TRP A 296 19.61 -3.22 -0.53
N LEU A 297 18.95 -3.72 -1.58
CA LEU A 297 19.58 -4.47 -2.65
C LEU A 297 20.65 -3.62 -3.35
N ALA A 298 20.32 -2.41 -3.78
CA ALA A 298 21.23 -1.53 -4.52
C ALA A 298 22.47 -1.16 -3.69
N GLY A 299 22.27 -0.74 -2.44
CA GLY A 299 23.35 -0.38 -1.53
C GLY A 299 24.27 -1.56 -1.23
N VAL A 300 23.72 -2.71 -0.84
CA VAL A 300 24.51 -3.89 -0.50
C VAL A 300 25.14 -4.54 -1.73
N ALA A 301 24.47 -4.55 -2.88
CA ALA A 301 25.04 -5.01 -4.15
C ALA A 301 26.27 -4.19 -4.53
N ALA A 302 26.17 -2.86 -4.46
CA ALA A 302 27.29 -1.98 -4.76
C ALA A 302 28.48 -2.23 -3.82
N LEU A 303 28.26 -2.30 -2.51
CA LEU A 303 29.30 -2.60 -1.51
C LEU A 303 29.91 -4.00 -1.74
N THR A 304 29.07 -4.98 -2.07
CA THR A 304 29.49 -6.36 -2.34
C THR A 304 30.38 -6.46 -3.58
N ARG A 305 30.10 -5.70 -4.64
CA ARG A 305 30.94 -5.62 -5.84
C ARG A 305 32.24 -4.87 -5.62
N LEU A 306 32.20 -3.76 -4.87
CA LEU A 306 33.36 -2.91 -4.63
C LEU A 306 34.34 -3.53 -3.63
N GLY A 307 33.86 -4.32 -2.69
CA GLY A 307 34.68 -5.07 -1.74
C GLY A 307 35.17 -4.23 -0.55
N PRO A 308 35.98 -4.81 0.35
CA PRO A 308 36.43 -4.16 1.57
C PRO A 308 37.37 -2.99 1.27
N GLY A 309 37.36 -1.97 2.14
CA GLY A 309 38.15 -0.75 1.99
C GLY A 309 37.42 0.40 1.28
N VAL A 310 36.15 0.21 0.96
CA VAL A 310 35.29 1.21 0.29
C VAL A 310 34.53 2.01 1.34
N LEU A 311 34.40 3.32 1.12
CA LEU A 311 33.60 4.18 1.99
C LEU A 311 32.12 3.78 1.90
N ALA A 312 31.51 3.54 3.05
CA ALA A 312 30.10 3.19 3.24
C ALA A 312 29.43 4.19 4.19
N SER A 313 29.75 5.48 4.03
CA SER A 313 29.04 6.57 4.72
C SER A 313 27.60 6.69 4.22
N PRO A 314 26.68 7.28 4.98
CA PRO A 314 25.28 7.44 4.56
C PRO A 314 25.16 8.15 3.20
N GLU A 315 25.93 9.24 2.99
CA GLU A 315 25.95 10.01 1.74
C GLU A 315 26.46 9.16 0.57
N ARG A 316 27.44 8.28 0.85
CA ARG A 316 28.00 7.41 -0.18
C ARG A 316 27.03 6.30 -0.54
N ILE A 317 26.34 5.71 0.43
CA ILE A 317 25.32 4.69 0.19
C ILE A 317 24.16 5.26 -0.62
N ALA A 318 23.62 6.42 -0.24
CA ALA A 318 22.56 7.08 -1.00
C ALA A 318 22.96 7.32 -2.46
N ARG A 319 24.21 7.74 -2.71
CA ARG A 319 24.72 7.89 -4.07
C ARG A 319 24.88 6.56 -4.81
N LEU A 320 25.30 5.49 -4.13
CA LEU A 320 25.40 4.16 -4.75
C LEU A 320 24.02 3.61 -5.16
N ILE A 321 23.00 3.89 -4.36
CA ILE A 321 21.60 3.54 -4.65
C ILE A 321 21.13 4.31 -5.89
N ALA A 322 21.31 5.64 -5.90
CA ALA A 322 20.94 6.49 -7.04
C ALA A 322 21.70 6.16 -8.34
N GLU A 323 22.92 5.61 -8.25
CA GLU A 323 23.75 5.19 -9.38
C GLU A 323 23.47 3.73 -9.83
N SER A 324 22.56 3.02 -9.17
CA SER A 324 22.33 1.59 -9.39
C SER A 324 21.63 1.30 -10.72
N GLU A 325 22.17 0.36 -11.49
CA GLU A 325 21.51 -0.21 -12.68
C GLU A 325 20.70 -1.47 -12.36
N ASP A 326 20.73 -1.95 -11.11
CA ASP A 326 20.06 -3.20 -10.69
C ASP A 326 18.59 -3.00 -10.33
N ILE A 327 18.15 -1.75 -10.20
CA ILE A 327 16.80 -1.37 -9.84
C ILE A 327 16.30 -0.33 -10.86
N ASP A 328 15.07 -0.49 -11.34
CA ASP A 328 14.40 0.53 -12.14
C ASP A 328 13.93 1.65 -11.20
N VAL A 329 14.87 2.52 -10.82
CA VAL A 329 14.53 3.76 -10.11
C VAL A 329 14.08 4.77 -11.14
N ASP A 330 12.89 5.33 -10.97
CA ASP A 330 12.55 6.60 -11.60
C ASP A 330 13.66 7.62 -11.26
N GLU A 331 13.94 8.57 -12.17
CA GLU A 331 15.02 9.56 -11.98
C GLU A 331 14.89 10.25 -10.61
N GLN A 332 15.63 9.78 -9.60
CA GLN A 332 15.60 10.32 -8.24
C GLN A 332 15.97 11.79 -8.29
N ASP A 333 15.10 12.64 -7.74
CA ASP A 333 15.41 14.06 -7.66
C ASP A 333 16.36 14.35 -6.48
N GLY A 334 16.74 15.62 -6.31
CA GLY A 334 17.68 15.99 -5.25
C GLY A 334 17.15 15.78 -3.83
N ASP A 335 15.83 15.70 -3.65
CA ASP A 335 15.18 15.54 -2.35
C ASP A 335 15.16 14.05 -1.94
N ASP A 336 15.00 13.13 -2.90
CA ASP A 336 15.05 11.67 -2.69
C ASP A 336 16.42 11.20 -2.14
N LEU A 337 17.50 11.79 -2.62
CA LEU A 337 18.86 11.44 -2.18
C LEU A 337 19.12 11.86 -0.73
N VAL A 338 18.58 13.00 -0.30
CA VAL A 338 18.68 13.48 1.09
C VAL A 338 17.84 12.61 2.01
N ALA A 339 16.65 12.18 1.58
CA ALA A 339 15.82 11.25 2.34
C ALA A 339 16.52 9.89 2.53
N THR A 340 17.07 9.32 1.46
CA THR A 340 17.83 8.06 1.50
C THR A 340 19.04 8.15 2.43
N GLU A 341 19.80 9.25 2.36
CA GLU A 341 20.92 9.51 3.27
C GLU A 341 20.48 9.51 4.73
N ALA A 342 19.36 10.18 5.05
CA ALA A 342 18.84 10.25 6.41
C ALA A 342 18.42 8.87 6.96
N LEU A 343 17.79 8.03 6.13
CA LEU A 343 17.42 6.66 6.50
C LEU A 343 18.68 5.81 6.78
N PHE A 344 19.65 5.83 5.86
CA PHE A 344 20.88 5.05 6.00
C PHE A 344 21.83 5.55 7.08
N ALA A 345 21.67 6.77 7.61
CA ALA A 345 22.40 7.23 8.79
C ALA A 345 22.18 6.31 10.01
N SER A 346 20.94 5.83 10.19
CA SER A 346 20.59 4.86 11.23
C SER A 346 21.26 3.51 10.99
N VAL A 347 21.23 3.05 9.73
CA VAL A 347 21.86 1.79 9.30
C VAL A 347 23.38 1.80 9.56
N VAL A 348 24.09 2.82 9.07
CA VAL A 348 25.55 2.93 9.20
C VAL A 348 25.97 3.03 10.67
N SER A 349 25.19 3.72 11.51
CA SER A 349 25.41 3.77 12.96
C SER A 349 25.37 2.37 13.59
N LEU A 350 24.36 1.55 13.26
CA LEU A 350 24.25 0.17 13.75
C LEU A 350 25.32 -0.74 13.17
N TRP A 351 25.66 -0.57 11.88
CA TRP A 351 26.75 -1.28 11.22
C TRP A 351 28.11 -1.07 11.88
N ALA A 352 28.39 0.13 12.39
CA ALA A 352 29.61 0.40 13.14
C ALA A 352 29.69 -0.44 14.43
N TYR A 353 28.58 -0.59 15.17
CA TYR A 353 28.53 -1.47 16.35
C TYR A 353 28.75 -2.95 16.00
N LEU A 354 28.29 -3.38 14.83
CA LEU A 354 28.48 -4.75 14.32
C LEU A 354 29.88 -4.98 13.73
N GLY A 355 30.66 -3.92 13.49
CA GLY A 355 31.95 -4.00 12.80
C GLY A 355 31.81 -4.30 11.30
N ILE A 356 30.65 -4.01 10.71
CA ILE A 356 30.43 -4.05 9.26
C ILE A 356 31.24 -2.94 8.59
N VAL A 357 31.25 -1.76 9.22
CA VAL A 357 32.13 -0.64 8.90
C VAL A 357 33.07 -0.35 10.07
N ASP A 358 34.21 0.27 9.81
CA ASP A 358 35.13 0.75 10.84
C ASP A 358 34.79 2.18 11.31
N GLU A 359 35.66 2.77 12.15
CA GLU A 359 35.48 4.12 12.71
C GLU A 359 35.47 5.23 11.64
N ASP A 360 36.02 4.97 10.45
CA ASP A 360 36.05 5.88 9.31
C ASP A 360 34.93 5.54 8.29
N GLU A 361 33.94 4.75 8.70
CA GLU A 361 32.81 4.27 7.88
C GLU A 361 33.27 3.47 6.65
N VAL A 362 34.42 2.81 6.74
CA VAL A 362 34.96 1.99 5.66
C VAL A 362 34.51 0.55 5.83
N LEU A 363 34.00 -0.04 4.73
CA LEU A 363 33.53 -1.43 4.71
C LEU A 363 34.67 -2.40 5.10
N THR A 364 34.44 -3.19 6.14
CA THR A 364 35.41 -4.17 6.63
C THR A 364 35.31 -5.50 5.87
N PRO A 365 36.31 -6.40 5.96
CA PRO A 365 36.18 -7.76 5.46
C PRO A 365 34.98 -8.51 6.07
N LEU A 366 34.67 -8.26 7.35
CA LEU A 366 33.52 -8.83 8.03
C LEU A 366 32.21 -8.31 7.44
N GLY A 367 32.11 -7.01 7.19
CA GLY A 367 30.97 -6.40 6.51
C GLY A 367 30.78 -6.95 5.09
N TRP A 368 31.87 -7.04 4.32
CA TRP A 368 31.83 -7.58 2.95
C TRP A 368 31.36 -9.04 2.89
N TRP A 369 31.75 -9.87 3.87
CA TRP A 369 31.27 -11.24 3.99
C TRP A 369 29.83 -11.32 4.52
N GLY A 370 29.51 -10.50 5.51
CA GLY A 370 28.32 -10.64 6.32
C GLY A 370 27.07 -9.98 5.73
N LEU A 371 27.20 -8.81 5.08
CA LEU A 371 26.06 -8.06 4.55
C LEU A 371 25.20 -8.86 3.56
N PRO A 372 25.74 -9.44 2.46
CA PRO A 372 24.91 -10.21 1.54
C PRO A 372 24.27 -11.44 2.22
N ARG A 373 24.91 -12.01 3.24
CA ARG A 373 24.35 -13.15 4.00
C ARG A 373 23.26 -12.72 4.98
N ALA A 374 23.39 -11.52 5.54
CA ALA A 374 22.41 -10.94 6.44
C ALA A 374 21.11 -10.63 5.67
N LEU A 375 21.21 -10.00 4.49
CA LEU A 375 20.05 -9.77 3.62
C LEU A 375 19.46 -11.09 3.12
N GLU A 376 20.29 -12.04 2.67
CA GLU A 376 19.79 -13.36 2.27
C GLU A 376 19.04 -14.05 3.42
N ARG A 377 19.49 -13.89 4.66
CA ARG A 377 18.80 -14.44 5.84
C ARG A 377 17.50 -13.69 6.15
N ALA A 378 17.49 -12.36 6.04
CA ALA A 378 16.32 -11.54 6.33
C ALA A 378 15.17 -11.85 5.36
N TRP A 379 15.49 -12.00 4.08
CA TRP A 379 14.51 -12.20 3.00
C TRP A 379 14.23 -13.67 2.66
N SER A 380 14.90 -14.60 3.35
CA SER A 380 14.59 -16.02 3.16
C SER A 380 13.39 -16.37 4.02
N PRO A 381 12.36 -17.04 3.47
CA PRO A 381 11.22 -17.46 4.25
C PRO A 381 11.69 -18.31 5.44
N ALA A 382 11.15 -18.04 6.62
CA ALA A 382 11.43 -18.84 7.81
C ALA A 382 11.12 -20.31 7.50
N ALA A 383 12.10 -21.19 7.74
CA ALA A 383 11.87 -22.62 7.56
C ALA A 383 10.80 -23.10 8.56
N GLU A 384 9.63 -23.50 8.06
CA GLU A 384 8.54 -24.11 8.84
C GLU A 384 8.97 -25.34 9.65
#